data_AF-A0A4Q1F6U1-F1
#
_entry.id   AF-A0A4Q1F6U1-F1
#
_cell.length_a   1.000
_cell.length_b   1.000
_cell.length_c   1.000
_cell.angle_alpha   90.00
_cell.angle_beta   90.00
_cell.angle_gamma   90.00
#
_symmetry.space_group_name_H-M   'P 1'
#
loop_
_entity.id
_entity.type
_entity.pdbx_description
1 polymer ?
#
loop_
_entity_poly.entity_id
_entity_poly.type
_entity_poly.pdbx_seq_one_letter_code
_entity_poly.pdbx_strand_id
1 'polypeptide(L)'
;MVSCNKNKAFEGERNLDYSDAFDLEKEAIKKVEIFSYPDRLAWDTLRHKEIIRNNKIDFNTSMINEKVTLLKETQIKELFKLIKIHCKVEGDVAPYSSCYMPRNLILFYNDQNRIIGHIELCFECGTSESSNNLKENWDYCKNDVKDFFKKVGIKYFVDTEEKEEKERLFLDGLKTAKK
;
A
#
# COMPACT_ATOMS: atom_id res chain seq x y z
N MET A 1 14.22 -7.57 16.26
CA MET A 1 13.78 -6.25 15.77
C MET A 1 14.22 -6.13 14.32
N VAL A 2 13.27 -6.03 13.38
CA VAL A 2 13.62 -5.63 12.01
C VAL A 2 13.66 -4.10 12.03
N SER A 3 14.83 -3.54 12.28
CA SER A 3 15.04 -2.10 12.10
C SER A 3 15.18 -1.84 10.61
N CYS A 4 14.38 -0.92 10.07
CA CYS A 4 14.45 -0.57 8.65
C CYS A 4 15.75 0.19 8.39
N ASN A 5 16.72 -0.46 7.72
CA ASN A 5 17.99 0.17 7.39
C ASN A 5 17.81 1.09 6.17
N LYS A 6 17.78 2.40 6.41
CA LYS A 6 17.50 3.44 5.40
C LYS A 6 18.69 3.75 4.47
N ASN A 7 19.84 3.08 4.61
CA ASN A 7 21.13 3.51 4.03
C ASN A 7 21.63 2.69 2.82
N LYS A 8 20.78 2.05 2.02
CA LYS A 8 21.26 1.19 0.92
C LYS A 8 20.70 1.57 -0.45
N ALA A 9 21.36 2.52 -1.12
CA ALA A 9 21.02 2.93 -2.48
C ALA A 9 21.13 1.74 -3.46
N PHE A 10 20.15 1.61 -4.36
CA PHE A 10 20.18 0.68 -5.48
C PHE A 10 20.91 1.37 -6.64
N GLU A 11 22.02 0.81 -7.09
CA GLU A 11 22.74 1.29 -8.28
C GLU A 11 22.23 0.51 -9.50
N GLY A 12 21.41 1.16 -10.33
CA GLY A 12 20.99 0.59 -11.60
C GLY A 12 19.86 1.37 -12.26
N GLU A 13 20.21 2.17 -13.29
CA GLU A 13 19.24 2.73 -14.22
C GLU A 13 18.56 1.59 -15.01
N ARG A 14 17.25 1.45 -14.88
CA ARG A 14 16.44 0.64 -15.78
C ARG A 14 15.49 1.57 -16.53
N ASN A 15 15.82 1.86 -17.79
CA ASN A 15 14.85 2.37 -18.75
C ASN A 15 13.86 1.25 -19.05
N LEU A 16 12.72 1.27 -18.37
CA LEU A 16 11.63 0.36 -18.60
C LEU A 16 10.49 1.14 -19.24
N ASP A 17 10.04 0.66 -20.39
CA ASP A 17 8.93 1.20 -21.15
C ASP A 17 7.64 0.53 -20.65
N TYR A 18 6.75 1.32 -20.07
CA TYR A 18 5.58 0.89 -19.30
C TYR A 18 4.26 1.33 -19.92
N SER A 19 4.25 1.62 -21.23
CA SER A 19 3.04 1.99 -21.95
C SER A 19 1.94 0.91 -21.88
N ASP A 20 2.32 -0.33 -21.59
CA ASP A 20 1.47 -1.52 -21.73
C ASP A 20 1.03 -2.14 -20.39
N ALA A 21 1.36 -1.51 -19.26
CA ALA A 21 1.16 -2.02 -17.89
C ALA A 21 -0.30 -2.14 -17.41
N PHE A 22 -1.28 -1.73 -18.21
CA PHE A 22 -2.60 -1.36 -17.69
C PHE A 22 -3.75 -1.90 -18.53
N ASP A 23 -3.94 -3.23 -18.59
CA ASP A 23 -5.18 -3.83 -19.12
C ASP A 23 -6.42 -3.64 -18.22
N LEU A 24 -6.32 -2.82 -17.17
CA LEU A 24 -7.47 -2.22 -16.49
C LEU A 24 -8.10 -1.06 -17.29
N GLU A 25 -7.46 -0.62 -18.40
CA GLU A 25 -7.73 0.65 -19.11
C GLU A 25 -9.09 0.83 -19.79
N LYS A 26 -10.06 -0.08 -19.68
CA LYS A 26 -11.39 0.15 -20.28
C LYS A 26 -12.50 0.11 -19.24
N GLU A 27 -12.59 1.19 -18.45
CA GLU A 27 -13.80 1.67 -17.73
C GLU A 27 -14.34 0.85 -16.54
N ALA A 28 -13.66 -0.22 -16.13
CA ALA A 28 -14.21 -1.15 -15.13
C ALA A 28 -14.27 -0.57 -13.71
N ILE A 29 -13.37 0.33 -13.30
CA ILE A 29 -13.30 0.77 -11.89
C ILE A 29 -14.39 1.79 -11.58
N LYS A 30 -15.29 1.44 -10.65
CA LYS A 30 -16.37 2.32 -10.17
C LYS A 30 -16.17 2.82 -8.75
N LYS A 31 -15.31 2.14 -7.99
CA LYS A 31 -15.03 2.47 -6.60
C LYS A 31 -13.60 2.07 -6.25
N VAL A 32 -12.95 2.91 -5.45
CA VAL A 32 -11.70 2.56 -4.78
C VAL A 32 -11.91 2.63 -3.29
N GLU A 33 -11.37 1.66 -2.55
CA GLU A 33 -11.30 1.74 -1.10
C GLU A 33 -9.83 1.77 -0.67
N ILE A 34 -9.51 2.67 0.26
CA ILE A 34 -8.18 2.81 0.85
C ILE A 34 -8.29 2.45 2.32
N PHE A 35 -7.56 1.43 2.74
CA PHE A 35 -7.50 0.98 4.11
C PHE A 35 -6.19 1.40 4.75
N SER A 36 -6.24 1.66 6.05
CA SER A 36 -5.07 1.87 6.89
C SER A 36 -5.13 0.93 8.09
N TYR A 37 -4.02 0.29 8.40
CA TYR A 37 -3.89 -0.66 9.50
C TYR A 37 -2.45 -0.66 10.04
N PRO A 38 -2.22 -1.15 11.26
CA PRO A 38 -0.87 -1.39 11.77
C PRO A 38 -0.11 -2.36 10.89
N ASP A 39 1.23 -2.36 10.92
CA ASP A 39 2.08 -3.26 10.11
C ASP A 39 1.50 -4.68 9.99
N ARG A 40 0.98 -5.02 8.81
CA ARG A 40 0.24 -6.28 8.59
C ARG A 40 1.08 -7.49 8.95
N LEU A 41 2.36 -7.48 8.60
CA LEU A 41 3.24 -8.64 8.81
C LEU A 41 3.47 -8.96 10.29
N ALA A 42 3.19 -8.01 11.19
CA ALA A 42 3.32 -8.20 12.64
C ALA A 42 2.14 -8.94 13.29
N TRP A 43 0.95 -8.91 12.69
CA TRP A 43 -0.28 -9.49 13.28
C TRP A 43 -1.01 -10.49 12.39
N ASP A 44 -0.81 -10.43 11.08
CA ASP A 44 -1.44 -11.34 10.13
C ASP A 44 -0.76 -12.70 10.17
N THR A 45 -1.47 -13.68 10.73
CA THR A 45 -0.98 -15.05 10.89
C THR A 45 -0.98 -15.83 9.58
N LEU A 46 -1.71 -15.34 8.56
CA LEU A 46 -1.90 -16.07 7.32
C LEU A 46 -0.64 -16.00 6.46
N ARG A 47 0.13 -14.90 6.49
CA ARG A 47 1.42 -14.75 5.77
C ARG A 47 1.41 -15.19 4.30
N HIS A 48 0.25 -15.39 3.70
CA HIS A 48 0.14 -15.62 2.26
C HIS A 48 0.43 -14.28 1.58
N LYS A 49 1.07 -14.33 0.41
CA LYS A 49 1.15 -13.16 -0.48
C LYS A 49 -0.23 -12.75 -1.02
N GLU A 50 -1.19 -13.66 -1.03
CA GLU A 50 -2.52 -13.40 -1.55
C GLU A 50 -3.42 -12.78 -0.48
N ILE A 51 -3.54 -11.45 -0.52
CA ILE A 51 -4.38 -10.65 0.40
C ILE A 51 -5.87 -10.77 0.08
N ILE A 52 -6.21 -11.17 -1.16
CA ILE A 52 -7.58 -11.27 -1.65
C ILE A 52 -7.88 -12.70 -2.07
N ARG A 53 -8.86 -13.34 -1.42
CA ARG A 53 -9.31 -14.70 -1.73
C ARG A 53 -10.82 -14.75 -1.86
N ASN A 54 -11.32 -15.45 -2.88
CA ASN A 54 -12.75 -15.55 -3.16
C ASN A 54 -13.45 -14.17 -3.19
N ASN A 55 -12.80 -13.18 -3.80
CA ASN A 55 -13.30 -11.79 -3.90
C ASN A 55 -13.52 -11.10 -2.53
N LYS A 56 -12.79 -11.52 -1.50
CA LYS A 56 -12.81 -10.95 -0.15
C LYS A 56 -11.39 -10.78 0.37
N ILE A 57 -11.23 -9.90 1.35
CA ILE A 57 -9.96 -9.76 2.06
C ILE A 57 -9.75 -10.98 2.92
N ASP A 58 -8.56 -11.59 2.79
CA ASP A 58 -8.17 -12.82 3.48
C ASP A 58 -7.18 -12.51 4.61
N PHE A 59 -7.51 -11.52 5.44
CA PHE A 59 -6.87 -11.25 6.72
C PHE A 59 -7.91 -10.76 7.73
N ASN A 60 -7.53 -10.70 9.02
CA ASN A 60 -8.42 -10.21 10.07
C ASN A 60 -8.78 -8.72 9.87
N THR A 61 -9.99 -8.45 9.38
CA THR A 61 -10.46 -7.08 9.11
C THR A 61 -10.67 -6.23 10.37
N SER A 62 -10.68 -6.82 11.58
CA SER A 62 -10.74 -6.03 12.82
C SER A 62 -9.50 -5.16 13.05
N MET A 63 -8.44 -5.37 12.27
CA MET A 63 -7.19 -4.63 12.32
C MET A 63 -7.21 -3.36 11.45
N ILE A 64 -8.28 -3.13 10.69
CA ILE A 64 -8.44 -1.94 9.87
C ILE A 64 -8.82 -0.76 10.77
N ASN A 65 -7.91 0.21 10.90
CA ASN A 65 -8.11 1.41 11.69
C ASN A 65 -8.94 2.45 10.94
N GLU A 66 -8.69 2.58 9.64
CA GLU A 66 -9.38 3.55 8.80
C GLU A 66 -9.73 2.96 7.44
N LYS A 67 -10.85 3.43 6.91
CA LYS A 67 -11.33 3.13 5.56
C LYS A 67 -11.83 4.42 4.92
N VAL A 68 -11.30 4.74 3.76
CA VAL A 68 -11.80 5.81 2.89
C VAL A 68 -12.30 5.20 1.59
N THR A 69 -13.45 5.66 1.12
CA THR A 69 -14.04 5.22 -0.15
C THR A 69 -14.02 6.38 -1.16
N LEU A 70 -13.40 6.16 -2.31
CA LEU A 70 -13.41 7.08 -3.44
C LEU A 70 -14.46 6.63 -4.45
N LEU A 71 -15.43 7.51 -4.71
CA LEU A 71 -16.48 7.32 -5.72
C LEU A 71 -16.37 8.35 -6.86
N LYS A 72 -15.67 9.47 -6.62
CA LYS A 72 -15.51 10.53 -7.62
C LYS A 72 -14.43 10.11 -8.61
N GLU A 73 -14.79 10.09 -9.89
CA GLU A 73 -13.87 9.76 -10.99
C GLU A 73 -12.61 10.64 -10.97
N THR A 74 -12.73 11.91 -10.58
CA THR A 74 -11.59 12.82 -10.44
C THR A 74 -10.57 12.37 -9.39
N GLN A 75 -11.02 11.89 -8.23
CA GLN A 75 -10.13 11.36 -7.19
C GLN A 75 -9.49 10.05 -7.62
N ILE A 76 -10.26 9.19 -8.30
CA ILE A 76 -9.77 7.91 -8.83
C ILE A 76 -8.68 8.17 -9.88
N LYS A 77 -8.91 9.08 -10.83
CA LYS A 77 -7.91 9.48 -11.85
C LYS A 77 -6.66 10.12 -11.24
N GLU A 78 -6.83 10.97 -10.22
CA GLU A 78 -5.70 11.56 -9.49
C GLU A 78 -4.85 10.47 -8.83
N LEU A 79 -5.47 9.52 -8.12
CA LEU A 79 -4.76 8.37 -7.54
C LEU A 79 -4.01 7.59 -8.61
N PHE A 80 -4.64 7.27 -9.74
CA PHE A 80 -4.00 6.54 -10.83
C PHE A 80 -2.77 7.26 -11.38
N LYS A 81 -2.85 8.57 -11.54
CA LYS A 81 -1.71 9.37 -11.99
C LYS A 81 -0.54 9.27 -10.99
N LEU A 82 -0.83 9.27 -9.69
CA LEU A 82 0.20 9.21 -8.64
C LEU A 82 0.88 7.85 -8.54
N ILE A 83 0.12 6.77 -8.74
CA ILE A 83 0.69 5.41 -8.68
C ILE A 83 1.34 4.98 -10.00
N LYS A 84 0.88 5.50 -11.17
CA LYS A 84 1.44 5.17 -12.50
C LYS A 84 2.79 5.84 -12.78
N ILE A 85 3.06 6.99 -12.17
CA ILE A 85 4.32 7.71 -12.39
C ILE A 85 5.40 7.12 -11.50
N HIS A 86 6.42 6.51 -12.11
CA HIS A 86 7.68 6.23 -11.42
C HIS A 86 8.33 7.56 -11.04
N CYS A 87 8.82 7.66 -9.80
CA CYS A 87 9.51 8.87 -9.36
C CYS A 87 10.73 9.13 -10.24
N LYS A 88 10.71 10.28 -10.90
CA LYS A 88 11.80 10.73 -11.78
C LYS A 88 13.07 11.13 -11.01
N VAL A 89 13.05 11.08 -9.68
CA VAL A 89 14.14 11.59 -8.84
C VAL A 89 14.86 10.41 -8.18
N GLU A 90 16.07 10.13 -8.66
CA GLU A 90 17.03 9.27 -7.98
C GLU A 90 17.31 9.85 -6.58
N GLY A 91 16.83 9.14 -5.55
CA GLY A 91 16.86 9.59 -4.15
C GLY A 91 15.51 9.57 -3.43
N ASP A 92 14.40 9.68 -4.19
CA ASP A 92 13.02 9.49 -3.67
C ASP A 92 12.47 8.09 -3.93
N VAL A 93 13.10 7.33 -4.85
CA VAL A 93 13.02 5.87 -4.85
C VAL A 93 13.65 5.44 -3.54
N ALA A 94 12.80 5.02 -2.59
CA ALA A 94 13.32 4.58 -1.31
C ALA A 94 14.37 3.51 -1.58
N PRO A 95 15.60 3.65 -1.05
CA PRO A 95 16.58 2.58 -1.12
C PRO A 95 15.87 1.33 -0.64
N TYR A 96 15.86 0.25 -1.45
CA TYR A 96 15.25 -1.03 -1.10
C TYR A 96 15.70 -1.39 0.31
N SER A 97 14.90 -1.01 1.29
CA SER A 97 15.19 -1.30 2.67
C SER A 97 14.85 -2.77 2.82
N SER A 98 15.60 -3.51 3.62
CA SER A 98 15.27 -4.91 3.90
C SER A 98 14.00 -5.07 4.73
N CYS A 99 13.18 -4.02 4.84
CA CYS A 99 11.96 -3.96 5.61
C CYS A 99 10.79 -3.89 4.61
N TYR A 100 9.72 -4.63 4.88
CA TYR A 100 8.41 -4.44 4.23
C TYR A 100 7.39 -4.40 5.36
N MET A 101 6.94 -3.20 5.72
CA MET A 101 6.02 -2.96 6.83
C MET A 101 4.72 -2.33 6.29
N PRO A 102 3.89 -3.11 5.58
CA PRO A 102 2.71 -2.59 4.92
C PRO A 102 1.68 -2.09 5.91
N ARG A 103 1.22 -0.85 5.71
CA ARG A 103 0.21 -0.19 6.56
C ARG A 103 -1.00 0.31 5.80
N ASN A 104 -1.00 0.15 4.48
CA ASN A 104 -2.06 0.66 3.63
C ASN A 104 -2.38 -0.31 2.49
N LEU A 105 -3.66 -0.44 2.19
CA LEU A 105 -4.16 -1.24 1.07
C LEU A 105 -5.09 -0.40 0.21
N ILE A 106 -4.84 -0.36 -1.09
CA ILE A 106 -5.75 0.18 -2.09
C ILE A 106 -6.48 -1.00 -2.74
N LEU A 107 -7.80 -0.94 -2.77
CA LEU A 107 -8.66 -1.93 -3.40
C LEU A 107 -9.45 -1.29 -4.55
N PHE A 108 -9.39 -1.92 -5.72
CA PHE A 108 -10.10 -1.48 -6.90
C PHE A 108 -11.33 -2.34 -7.13
N TYR A 109 -12.49 -1.71 -7.27
CA TYR A 109 -13.78 -2.39 -7.44
C TYR A 109 -14.40 -2.07 -8.79
N ASN A 110 -15.01 -3.10 -9.40
CA ASN A 110 -15.87 -2.91 -10.56
C ASN A 110 -17.31 -2.47 -10.19
N ASP A 111 -18.14 -2.30 -11.21
CA ASP A 111 -19.57 -1.98 -11.11
C ASP A 111 -20.40 -3.04 -10.36
N GLN A 112 -19.97 -4.30 -10.40
CA GLN A 112 -20.55 -5.42 -9.66
C GLN A 112 -20.03 -5.51 -8.22
N ASN A 113 -19.29 -4.50 -7.75
CA ASN A 113 -18.65 -4.47 -6.43
C ASN A 113 -17.68 -5.65 -6.19
N ARG A 114 -17.05 -6.17 -7.25
CA ARG A 114 -15.99 -7.18 -7.18
C ARG A 114 -14.63 -6.50 -7.11
N ILE A 115 -13.75 -7.01 -6.26
CA ILE A 115 -12.35 -6.61 -6.17
C ILE A 115 -11.66 -7.13 -7.42
N ILE A 116 -11.21 -6.21 -8.28
CA ILE A 116 -10.53 -6.52 -9.54
C ILE A 116 -9.02 -6.25 -9.46
N GLY A 117 -8.53 -5.72 -8.34
CA GLY A 117 -7.10 -5.55 -8.09
C GLY A 117 -6.83 -4.92 -6.74
N HIS A 118 -5.58 -5.01 -6.29
CA HIS A 118 -5.12 -4.34 -5.08
C HIS A 118 -3.65 -3.92 -5.15
N ILE A 119 -3.30 -2.92 -4.35
CA ILE A 119 -1.92 -2.49 -4.11
C ILE A 119 -1.75 -2.28 -2.60
N GLU A 120 -0.86 -3.04 -1.98
CA GLU A 120 -0.43 -2.91 -0.60
C GLU A 120 0.85 -2.06 -0.54
N LEU A 121 0.80 -0.94 0.19
CA LEU A 121 1.87 0.06 0.24
C LEU A 121 2.65 -0.03 1.54
N CYS A 122 3.99 0.04 1.43
CA CYS A 122 4.88 0.35 2.55
C CYS A 122 5.51 1.73 2.32
N PHE A 123 4.98 2.77 2.97
CA PHE A 123 5.56 4.11 2.86
C PHE A 123 6.97 4.17 3.44
N GLU A 124 7.29 3.43 4.50
CA GLU A 124 8.65 3.40 5.10
C GLU A 124 9.69 2.87 4.11
N CYS A 125 9.30 1.90 3.30
CA CYS A 125 10.12 1.19 2.34
C CYS A 125 10.06 1.79 0.94
N GLY A 126 9.10 2.68 0.68
CA GLY A 126 8.78 3.24 -0.64
C GLY A 126 8.50 2.18 -1.72
N THR A 127 7.98 1.03 -1.32
CA THR A 127 7.67 -0.08 -2.24
C THR A 127 6.27 -0.63 -1.98
N SER A 128 5.79 -1.48 -2.88
CA SER A 128 4.44 -2.03 -2.84
C SER A 128 4.41 -3.50 -3.28
N GLU A 129 3.37 -4.21 -2.84
CA GLU A 129 2.97 -5.50 -3.40
C GLU A 129 1.60 -5.34 -4.07
N SER A 130 1.42 -5.89 -5.25
CA SER A 130 0.20 -5.72 -6.05
C SER A 130 -0.39 -7.07 -6.47
N SER A 131 -1.67 -7.07 -6.86
CA SER A 131 -2.30 -8.25 -7.41
C SER A 131 -1.63 -8.70 -8.71
N ASN A 132 -1.66 -10.00 -9.00
CA ASN A 132 -1.01 -10.60 -10.19
C ASN A 132 -1.47 -10.03 -11.54
N ASN A 133 -2.57 -9.30 -11.60
CA ASN A 133 -3.08 -8.63 -12.81
C ASN A 133 -2.63 -7.16 -12.90
N LEU A 134 -1.93 -6.65 -11.90
CA LEU A 134 -1.28 -5.34 -11.82
C LEU A 134 0.24 -5.51 -11.87
N LYS A 135 0.74 -6.35 -12.81
CA LYS A 135 2.12 -6.90 -12.86
C LYS A 135 3.22 -5.86 -13.05
N GLU A 136 3.38 -4.93 -12.12
CA GLU A 136 4.56 -4.07 -12.02
C GLU A 136 4.88 -3.79 -10.56
N ASN A 137 6.17 -3.68 -10.26
CA ASN A 137 6.64 -3.10 -8.99
C ASN A 137 6.34 -1.61 -9.10
N TRP A 138 5.29 -1.15 -8.41
CA TRP A 138 4.93 0.26 -8.40
C TRP A 138 5.92 0.99 -7.51
N ASP A 139 6.96 1.56 -8.13
CA ASP A 139 7.78 2.59 -7.52
C ASP A 139 6.94 3.89 -7.55
N TYR A 140 6.21 4.15 -6.47
CA TYR A 140 5.34 5.31 -6.35
C TYR A 140 6.02 6.44 -5.58
N CYS A 141 5.62 7.69 -5.86
CA CYS A 141 6.11 8.83 -5.11
C CYS A 141 5.47 8.89 -3.74
N LYS A 142 6.24 8.39 -2.76
CA LYS A 142 5.85 8.25 -1.36
C LYS A 142 5.16 9.51 -0.84
N ASN A 143 5.77 10.68 -1.05
CA ASN A 143 5.24 11.94 -0.54
C ASN A 143 3.93 12.32 -1.24
N ASP A 144 3.88 12.22 -2.58
CA ASP A 144 2.68 12.57 -3.34
C ASP A 144 1.49 11.67 -3.01
N VAL A 145 1.71 10.34 -2.94
CA VAL A 145 0.67 9.38 -2.56
C VAL A 145 0.24 9.61 -1.11
N LYS A 146 1.18 9.89 -0.19
CA LYS A 146 0.89 10.18 1.21
C LYS A 146 0.06 11.47 1.35
N ASP A 147 0.37 12.51 0.59
CA ASP A 147 -0.37 13.76 0.62
C ASP A 147 -1.75 13.63 -0.02
N PHE A 148 -1.88 12.81 -1.07
CA PHE A 148 -3.19 12.42 -1.59
C PHE A 148 -4.01 11.67 -0.54
N PHE A 149 -3.41 10.72 0.18
CA PHE A 149 -4.10 9.96 1.24
C PHE A 149 -4.62 10.90 2.34
N LYS A 150 -3.80 11.85 2.80
CA LYS A 150 -4.24 12.90 3.73
C LYS A 150 -5.40 13.72 3.16
N LYS A 151 -5.28 14.15 1.90
CA LYS A 151 -6.30 14.95 1.20
C LYS A 151 -7.65 14.23 1.11
N VAL A 152 -7.66 12.92 0.91
CA VAL A 152 -8.90 12.11 0.85
C VAL A 152 -9.41 11.66 2.22
N GLY A 153 -8.69 11.95 3.30
CA GLY A 153 -9.16 11.80 4.68
C GLY A 153 -8.49 10.71 5.51
N ILE A 154 -7.43 10.06 5.02
CA ILE A 154 -6.61 9.14 5.83
C ILE A 154 -5.81 9.96 6.85
N LYS A 155 -5.80 9.52 8.11
CA LYS A 155 -5.06 10.17 9.21
C LYS A 155 -4.06 9.22 9.86
N TYR A 156 -4.25 7.91 9.70
CA TYR A 156 -3.36 6.90 10.23
C TYR A 156 -2.07 6.82 9.42
N PHE A 157 -1.00 7.39 9.97
CA PHE A 157 0.37 7.29 9.47
C PHE A 157 1.31 7.09 10.66
N VAL A 158 2.25 6.17 10.52
CA VAL A 158 3.26 5.84 11.53
C VAL A 158 4.58 6.50 11.12
N ASP A 159 4.64 7.82 11.24
CA ASP A 159 5.70 8.65 10.68
C ASP A 159 6.51 9.45 11.71
N THR A 160 6.33 9.14 12.99
CA THR A 160 7.10 9.69 14.10
C THR A 160 7.49 8.57 15.06
N GLU A 161 8.60 8.72 15.78
CA GLU A 161 9.07 7.74 16.76
C GLU A 161 8.00 7.44 17.83
N GLU A 162 7.24 8.46 18.26
CA GLU A 162 6.14 8.28 19.21
C GLU A 162 5.04 7.35 18.66
N LYS A 163 4.69 7.50 17.38
CA LYS A 163 3.68 6.66 16.74
C LYS A 163 4.19 5.26 16.45
N GLU A 164 5.46 5.13 16.06
CA GLU A 164 6.14 3.84 15.90
C GLU A 164 6.14 3.06 17.23
N GLU A 165 6.47 3.73 18.34
CA GLU A 165 6.45 3.13 19.67
C GLU A 165 5.05 2.70 20.08
N LYS A 166 4.05 3.57 19.88
CA LYS A 166 2.64 3.25 20.17
C LYS A 166 2.15 2.05 19.38
N GLU A 167 2.46 1.98 18.09
CA GLU A 167 2.10 0.86 17.24
C GLU A 167 2.79 -0.42 17.72
N ARG A 168 4.10 -0.36 18.04
CA ARG A 168 4.87 -1.49 18.55
C ARG A 168 4.26 -2.07 19.83
N LEU A 169 3.96 -1.22 20.81
CA LEU A 169 3.36 -1.63 22.09
C LEU A 169 1.98 -2.28 21.88
N PHE A 170 1.16 -1.72 20.99
CA PHE A 170 -0.11 -2.32 20.61
C PHE A 170 0.07 -3.71 20.00
N LEU A 171 0.96 -3.86 19.01
CA LEU A 171 1.24 -5.13 18.33
C LEU A 171 1.82 -6.19 19.29
N ASP A 172 2.67 -5.79 20.23
CA ASP A 172 3.20 -6.72 21.24
C ASP A 172 2.11 -7.17 22.23
N GLY A 173 1.18 -6.29 22.59
CA GLY A 173 0.00 -6.65 23.38
C GLY A 173 -0.90 -7.70 22.72
N LEU A 174 -1.00 -7.71 21.39
CA LEU A 174 -1.75 -8.76 20.66
C LEU A 174 -1.07 -10.14 20.75
N LYS A 175 0.25 -10.18 20.86
CA LYS A 175 1.00 -11.44 20.97
C LYS A 175 0.86 -12.05 22.36
N THR A 176 0.79 -11.22 23.40
CA THR A 176 0.62 -11.67 24.79
C THR A 176 -0.80 -12.14 25.07
N ALA A 177 -1.82 -11.51 24.46
CA ALA A 177 -3.23 -11.92 24.59
C ALA A 177 -3.57 -13.24 23.87
N LYS A 178 -2.70 -13.73 22.98
CA LYS A 178 -2.86 -15.01 22.26
C LYS A 178 -2.18 -16.20 22.97
N LYS A 179 -1.55 -15.98 24.13
CA LYS A 179 -1.01 -17.03 25.02
C LYS A 179 -1.98 -17.32 26.14
#